data_AF-A0A3N6QDK0-F1
#
_entry.id   AF-A0A3N6QDK0-F1
#
_cell.length_a   1.000
_cell.length_b   1.000
_cell.length_c   1.000
_cell.angle_alpha   90.00
_cell.angle_beta   90.00
_cell.angle_gamma   90.00
#
_symmetry.space_group_name_H-M   'P 1'
#
loop_
_entity.id
_entity.type
_entity.pdbx_description
1 polymer ?
#
loop_
_entity_poly.entity_id
_entity_poly.type
_entity_poly.pdbx_seq_one_letter_code
_entity_poly.pdbx_strand_id
1 'polypeptide(L)'
;MASRVLLMDTVLGLKEAERFFETIPETMKDYTVYTSLLTLYTRNDDTLDKAEAVFEKMRELGFLLKPTPFNLMLSLYSPLKRHDNVNSLLSEMEDNNVKPDDLTANHALLVYAAVSNIKAMEKFLSSNQRIKLEWGTCIDMAKAYLKSGATEKSLAMLHRTELLVDCASRKPAYEALMSVYGDVGEREDVYRIWELHKNAGSSNEGYRAVISALSSIGDMEGAEVIYREWELGGLPFDASIPNTLISGYHALGMERRLRN
;
A
#
# COMPACT_ATOMS: atom_id res chain seq x y z
N MET A 1 -20.27 -25.28 -6.07
CA MET A 1 -20.12 -25.33 -4.59
C MET A 1 -19.35 -24.13 -4.07
N ALA A 2 -18.20 -23.77 -4.67
CA ALA A 2 -17.43 -22.57 -4.37
C ALA A 2 -18.25 -21.25 -4.28
N SER A 3 -19.13 -21.01 -5.25
CA SER A 3 -20.03 -19.83 -5.25
C SER A 3 -21.04 -19.82 -4.10
N ARG A 4 -21.48 -21.00 -3.62
CA ARG A 4 -22.39 -21.12 -2.48
C ARG A 4 -21.69 -20.84 -1.15
N VAL A 5 -20.43 -21.25 -1.00
CA VAL A 5 -19.60 -20.93 0.19
C VAL A 5 -19.46 -19.42 0.35
N LEU A 6 -19.10 -18.72 -0.74
CA LEU A 6 -18.98 -17.26 -0.74
C LEU A 6 -20.32 -16.57 -0.47
N LEU A 7 -21.41 -17.06 -1.09
CA LEU A 7 -22.75 -16.52 -0.87
C LEU A 7 -23.20 -16.66 0.60
N MET A 8 -22.94 -17.83 1.21
CA MET A 8 -23.30 -18.06 2.62
C MET A 8 -22.55 -17.12 3.56
N ASP A 9 -21.26 -16.85 3.32
CA ASP A 9 -20.55 -15.83 4.09
C ASP A 9 -21.20 -14.44 3.93
N THR A 10 -21.51 -14.03 2.69
CA THR A 10 -22.11 -12.71 2.46
C THR A 10 -23.50 -12.52 3.06
N VAL A 11 -24.28 -13.60 3.18
CA VAL A 11 -25.68 -13.54 3.63
C VAL A 11 -25.84 -13.92 5.11
N LEU A 12 -25.00 -14.84 5.61
CA LEU A 12 -25.16 -15.50 6.91
C LEU A 12 -23.90 -15.43 7.80
N GLY A 13 -22.78 -14.96 7.26
CA GLY A 13 -21.51 -14.79 7.98
C GLY A 13 -20.60 -16.02 7.96
N LEU A 14 -19.33 -15.80 8.32
CA LEU A 14 -18.23 -16.76 8.21
C LEU A 14 -18.53 -18.12 8.86
N LYS A 15 -19.16 -18.13 10.04
CA LYS A 15 -19.46 -19.37 10.78
C LYS A 15 -20.40 -20.30 10.01
N GLU A 16 -21.35 -19.76 9.26
CA GLU A 16 -22.28 -20.59 8.47
C GLU A 16 -21.61 -21.07 7.18
N ALA A 17 -20.71 -20.28 6.60
CA ALA A 17 -19.89 -20.72 5.47
C ALA A 17 -18.93 -21.87 5.87
N GLU A 18 -18.34 -21.81 7.07
CA GLU A 18 -17.54 -22.89 7.65
C GLU A 18 -18.36 -24.18 7.82
N ARG A 19 -19.54 -24.10 8.46
CA ARG A 19 -20.42 -25.27 8.61
C ARG A 19 -20.81 -25.86 7.26
N PHE A 20 -21.15 -25.02 6.28
CA PHE A 20 -21.48 -25.53 4.96
C PHE A 20 -20.30 -26.23 4.30
N PHE A 21 -19.09 -25.69 4.43
CA PHE A 21 -17.88 -26.36 3.94
C PHE A 21 -17.68 -27.74 4.58
N GLU A 22 -17.92 -27.88 5.88
CA GLU A 22 -17.86 -29.16 6.59
C GLU A 22 -18.87 -30.19 6.06
N THR A 23 -20.04 -29.75 5.57
CA THR A 23 -21.05 -30.66 4.98
C THR A 23 -20.66 -31.20 3.60
N ILE A 24 -19.69 -30.59 2.92
CA ILE A 24 -19.25 -31.03 1.59
C ILE A 24 -18.41 -32.31 1.76
N PRO A 25 -18.70 -33.41 1.04
CA PRO A 25 -17.84 -34.60 1.06
C PRO A 25 -16.41 -34.25 0.58
N GLU A 26 -15.37 -34.83 1.21
CA GLU A 26 -13.97 -34.56 0.84
C GLU A 26 -13.69 -34.79 -0.65
N THR A 27 -14.32 -35.79 -1.27
CA THR A 27 -14.20 -36.09 -2.70
C THR A 27 -14.77 -35.00 -3.62
N MET A 28 -15.61 -34.11 -3.10
CA MET A 28 -16.21 -32.98 -3.81
C MET A 28 -15.54 -31.64 -3.50
N LYS A 29 -14.60 -31.59 -2.54
CA LYS A 29 -13.83 -30.39 -2.22
C LYS A 29 -12.67 -30.25 -3.20
N ASP A 30 -12.95 -29.65 -4.34
CA ASP A 30 -11.94 -29.35 -5.36
C ASP A 30 -11.18 -28.05 -5.06
N TYR A 31 -10.22 -27.72 -5.93
CA TYR A 31 -9.45 -26.47 -5.92
C TYR A 31 -10.32 -25.23 -5.68
N THR A 32 -11.49 -25.14 -6.32
CA THR A 32 -12.35 -23.95 -6.24
C THR A 32 -13.00 -23.82 -4.88
N VAL A 33 -13.39 -24.94 -4.26
CA VAL A 33 -14.00 -24.95 -2.92
C VAL A 33 -12.98 -24.52 -1.87
N TYR A 34 -11.76 -25.06 -1.92
CA TYR A 34 -10.68 -24.65 -1.02
C TYR A 34 -10.24 -23.20 -1.24
N THR A 35 -10.12 -22.75 -2.49
CA THR A 35 -9.79 -21.35 -2.79
C THR A 35 -10.86 -20.39 -2.27
N SER A 36 -12.15 -20.76 -2.38
CA SER A 36 -13.25 -19.97 -1.79
C SER A 36 -13.11 -19.87 -0.28
N LEU A 37 -12.86 -20.98 0.42
CA LEU A 37 -12.68 -20.96 1.87
C LEU A 37 -11.46 -20.12 2.27
N LEU A 38 -10.35 -20.27 1.56
CA LEU A 38 -9.15 -19.47 1.79
C LEU A 38 -9.45 -17.97 1.62
N THR A 39 -10.17 -17.60 0.56
CA THR A 39 -10.59 -16.21 0.29
C THR A 39 -11.42 -15.63 1.44
N LEU A 40 -12.22 -16.45 2.13
CA LEU A 40 -12.98 -15.99 3.29
C LEU A 40 -12.07 -15.69 4.47
N TYR A 41 -11.10 -16.57 4.75
CA TYR A 41 -10.16 -16.39 5.86
C TYR A 41 -9.14 -15.27 5.64
N THR A 42 -8.83 -14.92 4.39
CA THR A 42 -7.89 -13.82 4.12
C THR A 42 -8.54 -12.43 4.20
N ARG A 43 -9.83 -12.34 4.57
CA ARG A 43 -10.53 -11.06 4.76
C ARG A 43 -10.25 -10.40 6.11
N ASN A 44 -9.87 -11.19 7.12
CA ASN A 44 -9.63 -10.73 8.47
C ASN A 44 -8.33 -11.33 9.02
N ASP A 45 -7.55 -10.52 9.73
CA ASP A 45 -6.29 -10.96 10.34
C ASP A 45 -6.51 -12.00 11.46
N ASP A 46 -7.66 -11.97 12.14
CA ASP A 46 -8.04 -12.92 13.20
C ASP A 46 -8.22 -14.37 12.70
N THR A 47 -8.29 -14.56 11.38
CA THR A 47 -8.43 -15.89 10.75
C THR A 47 -7.14 -16.40 10.13
N LEU A 48 -6.00 -15.82 10.50
CA LEU A 48 -4.67 -16.19 10.01
C LEU A 48 -4.35 -17.67 10.15
N ASP A 49 -4.50 -18.22 11.36
CA ASP A 49 -4.22 -19.64 11.61
C ASP A 49 -5.11 -20.56 10.77
N LYS A 50 -6.35 -20.14 10.50
CA LYS A 50 -7.28 -20.88 9.64
C LYS A 50 -6.90 -20.78 8.17
N ALA A 51 -6.44 -19.62 7.71
CA ALA A 51 -5.93 -19.43 6.36
C ALA A 51 -4.68 -20.30 6.12
N GLU A 52 -3.73 -20.29 7.07
CA GLU A 52 -2.53 -21.13 7.04
C GLU A 52 -2.89 -22.63 6.99
N ALA A 53 -3.85 -23.07 7.83
CA ALA A 53 -4.31 -24.46 7.82
C ALA A 53 -4.98 -24.88 6.50
N VAL A 54 -5.79 -24.01 5.89
CA VAL A 54 -6.39 -24.27 4.57
C VAL A 54 -5.33 -24.31 3.48
N PHE A 55 -4.36 -23.40 3.52
CA PHE A 55 -3.28 -23.37 2.56
C PHE A 55 -2.40 -24.63 2.65
N GLU A 56 -2.09 -25.09 3.87
CA GLU A 56 -1.42 -26.38 4.10
C GLU A 56 -2.23 -27.54 3.51
N LYS A 57 -3.56 -27.53 3.71
CA LYS A 57 -4.40 -28.58 3.14
C LYS A 57 -4.39 -28.56 1.61
N MET A 58 -4.38 -27.38 1.00
CA MET A 58 -4.22 -27.24 -0.45
C MET A 58 -2.86 -27.75 -0.93
N ARG A 59 -1.80 -27.58 -0.13
CA ARG A 59 -0.46 -28.14 -0.41
C ARG A 59 -0.50 -29.67 -0.44
N GLU A 60 -1.03 -30.31 0.60
CA GLU A 60 -1.16 -31.77 0.68
C GLU A 60 -1.93 -32.38 -0.50
N LEU A 61 -2.94 -31.64 -0.98
CA LEU A 61 -3.79 -32.06 -2.10
C LEU A 61 -3.20 -31.74 -3.49
N GLY A 62 -2.02 -31.09 -3.55
CA GLY A 62 -1.39 -30.70 -4.81
C GLY A 62 -2.14 -29.59 -5.56
N PHE A 63 -2.87 -28.74 -4.86
CA PHE A 63 -3.69 -27.67 -5.45
C PHE A 63 -2.94 -26.35 -5.67
N LEU A 64 -1.68 -26.26 -5.27
CA LEU A 64 -0.85 -25.05 -5.37
C LEU A 64 -0.16 -24.88 -6.73
N LEU A 65 -0.94 -25.01 -7.80
CA LEU A 65 -0.47 -24.95 -9.19
C LEU A 65 -0.87 -23.65 -9.92
N LYS A 66 -1.39 -22.67 -9.19
CA LYS A 66 -1.87 -21.39 -9.72
C LYS A 66 -1.47 -20.24 -8.77
N PRO A 67 -1.35 -18.99 -9.26
CA PRO A 67 -1.00 -17.86 -8.40
C PRO A 67 -2.03 -17.53 -7.30
N THR A 68 -3.31 -17.83 -7.52
CA THR A 68 -4.40 -17.37 -6.65
C THR A 68 -4.23 -17.72 -5.16
N PRO A 69 -3.95 -18.97 -4.76
CA PRO A 69 -3.79 -19.30 -3.34
C PRO A 69 -2.60 -18.57 -2.70
N PHE A 70 -1.50 -18.41 -3.45
CA PHE A 70 -0.34 -17.66 -2.98
C PHE A 70 -0.68 -16.17 -2.80
N ASN A 71 -1.38 -15.57 -3.77
CA ASN A 71 -1.79 -14.16 -3.70
C ASN A 71 -2.68 -13.87 -2.48
N LEU A 72 -3.58 -14.80 -2.14
CA LEU A 72 -4.41 -14.69 -0.93
C LEU A 72 -3.56 -14.71 0.36
N MET A 73 -2.58 -15.60 0.45
CA MET A 73 -1.69 -15.63 1.61
C MET A 73 -0.78 -14.41 1.67
N LEU A 74 -0.26 -13.95 0.52
CA LEU A 74 0.56 -12.74 0.44
C LEU A 74 -0.23 -11.49 0.86
N SER A 75 -1.51 -11.37 0.48
CA SER A 75 -2.33 -10.23 0.92
C SER A 75 -2.54 -10.21 2.43
N LEU A 76 -2.61 -11.38 3.06
CA LEU A 76 -2.77 -11.52 4.51
C LEU A 76 -1.45 -11.24 5.26
N TYR A 77 -0.31 -11.65 4.71
CA TYR A 77 1.01 -11.41 5.31
C TYR A 77 1.51 -9.98 5.13
N SER A 78 1.04 -9.27 4.10
CA SER A 78 1.46 -7.91 3.78
C SER A 78 1.28 -6.90 4.92
N PRO A 79 0.06 -6.69 5.47
CA PRO A 79 -0.13 -5.77 6.60
C PRO A 79 0.62 -6.19 7.85
N LEU A 80 0.84 -7.50 8.03
CA LEU A 80 1.56 -8.09 9.17
C LEU A 80 3.09 -8.02 9.03
N LYS A 81 3.60 -7.54 7.88
CA LYS A 81 5.04 -7.43 7.57
C LYS A 81 5.80 -8.74 7.75
N ARG A 82 5.15 -9.89 7.50
CA ARG A 82 5.75 -11.24 7.66
C ARG A 82 6.66 -11.59 6.48
N HIS A 83 7.82 -10.95 6.42
CA HIS A 83 8.84 -11.10 5.38
C HIS A 83 9.26 -12.57 5.14
N ASP A 84 9.49 -13.36 6.19
CA ASP A 84 9.98 -14.73 6.04
C ASP A 84 8.95 -15.63 5.35
N ASN A 85 7.67 -15.47 5.70
CA ASN A 85 6.56 -16.15 5.05
C ASN A 85 6.46 -15.77 3.57
N VAL A 86 6.65 -14.49 3.22
CA VAL A 86 6.64 -14.04 1.81
C VAL A 86 7.76 -14.72 1.01
N ASN A 87 8.98 -14.80 1.55
CA ASN A 87 10.07 -15.52 0.88
C ASN A 87 9.75 -17.01 0.70
N SER A 88 9.19 -17.65 1.72
CA SER A 88 8.80 -19.06 1.65
C SER A 88 7.75 -19.30 0.56
N LEU A 89 6.73 -18.43 0.46
CA LEU A 89 5.70 -18.55 -0.55
C LEU A 89 6.26 -18.35 -1.96
N LEU A 90 7.13 -17.36 -2.17
CA LEU A 90 7.74 -17.12 -3.47
C LEU A 90 8.66 -18.27 -3.91
N SER A 91 9.39 -18.88 -2.98
CA SER A 91 10.17 -20.09 -3.25
C SER A 91 9.27 -21.27 -3.62
N GLU A 92 8.19 -21.48 -2.87
CA GLU A 92 7.23 -22.55 -3.15
C GLU A 92 6.51 -22.36 -4.50
N MET A 93 6.24 -21.12 -4.91
CA MET A 93 5.76 -20.82 -6.26
C MET A 93 6.76 -21.27 -7.33
N GLU A 94 8.05 -20.98 -7.15
CA GLU A 94 9.11 -21.39 -8.07
C GLU A 94 9.23 -22.92 -8.15
N ASP A 95 9.25 -23.61 -7.00
CA ASP A 95 9.29 -25.08 -6.91
C ASP A 95 8.08 -25.73 -7.61
N ASN A 96 6.91 -25.10 -7.51
CA ASN A 96 5.67 -25.54 -8.16
C ASN A 96 5.56 -25.08 -9.62
N ASN A 97 6.60 -24.45 -10.19
CA ASN A 97 6.61 -23.87 -11.54
C ASN A 97 5.49 -22.83 -11.79
N VAL A 98 5.06 -22.13 -10.75
CA VAL A 98 4.08 -21.06 -10.79
C VAL A 98 4.81 -19.72 -10.87
N LYS A 99 4.56 -18.93 -11.92
CA LYS A 99 5.16 -17.60 -12.06
C LYS A 99 4.39 -16.57 -11.24
N PRO A 100 5.08 -15.63 -10.56
CA PRO A 100 4.46 -14.45 -9.98
C PRO A 100 3.66 -13.65 -11.02
N ASP A 101 2.46 -13.23 -10.66
CA ASP A 101 1.68 -12.26 -11.44
C ASP A 101 1.77 -10.85 -10.84
N ASP A 102 1.04 -9.90 -11.44
CA ASP A 102 1.02 -8.51 -10.97
C ASP A 102 0.62 -8.41 -9.49
N LEU A 103 -0.36 -9.21 -9.04
CA LEU A 103 -0.80 -9.20 -7.64
C LEU A 103 0.26 -9.80 -6.71
N THR A 104 0.92 -10.90 -7.13
CA THR A 104 2.02 -11.50 -6.36
C THR A 104 3.12 -10.47 -6.11
N ALA A 105 3.52 -9.76 -7.18
CA ALA A 105 4.59 -8.79 -7.11
C ALA A 105 4.28 -7.59 -6.24
N ASN A 106 3.08 -7.00 -6.36
CA ASN A 106 2.69 -5.85 -5.57
C ASN A 106 2.70 -6.19 -4.08
N HIS A 107 2.11 -7.33 -3.67
CA HIS A 107 2.15 -7.74 -2.25
C HIS A 107 3.58 -8.02 -1.74
N ALA A 108 4.40 -8.74 -2.51
CA ALA A 108 5.77 -9.04 -2.10
C ALA A 108 6.62 -7.77 -1.95
N LEU A 109 6.50 -6.83 -2.90
CA LEU A 109 7.23 -5.56 -2.87
C LEU A 109 6.77 -4.64 -1.73
N LEU A 110 5.47 -4.62 -1.40
CA LEU A 110 4.95 -3.89 -0.24
C LEU A 110 5.60 -4.39 1.06
N VAL A 111 5.70 -5.71 1.25
CA VAL A 111 6.34 -6.30 2.44
C VAL A 111 7.82 -5.93 2.50
N TYR A 112 8.55 -6.09 1.40
CA TYR A 112 9.97 -5.77 1.37
C TYR A 112 10.23 -4.27 1.58
N ALA A 113 9.40 -3.39 1.03
CA ALA A 113 9.47 -1.96 1.25
C ALA A 113 9.21 -1.61 2.72
N ALA A 114 8.19 -2.21 3.34
CA ALA A 114 7.83 -1.97 4.74
C ALA A 114 8.93 -2.33 5.75
N VAL A 115 9.76 -3.33 5.43
CA VAL A 115 10.95 -3.69 6.24
C VAL A 115 12.27 -3.12 5.68
N SER A 116 12.19 -2.28 4.64
CA SER A 116 13.33 -1.66 3.97
C SER A 116 14.36 -2.68 3.45
N ASN A 117 13.92 -3.86 3.01
CA ASN A 117 14.78 -4.88 2.41
C ASN A 117 15.04 -4.58 0.93
N ILE A 118 15.92 -3.60 0.69
CA ILE A 118 16.27 -3.10 -0.65
C ILE A 118 16.82 -4.21 -1.55
N LYS A 119 17.64 -5.10 -0.99
CA LYS A 119 18.23 -6.21 -1.73
C LYS A 119 17.16 -7.16 -2.28
N ALA A 120 16.15 -7.49 -1.48
CA ALA A 120 15.04 -8.34 -1.93
C ALA A 120 14.17 -7.63 -2.98
N MET A 121 13.88 -6.33 -2.79
CA MET A 121 13.15 -5.52 -3.78
C MET A 121 13.84 -5.53 -5.14
N GLU A 122 15.14 -5.23 -5.17
CA GLU A 122 15.90 -5.16 -6.42
C GLU A 122 16.05 -6.53 -7.09
N LYS A 123 16.33 -7.58 -6.30
CA LYS A 123 16.35 -8.95 -6.82
C LYS A 123 15.01 -9.30 -7.46
N PHE A 124 13.91 -9.04 -6.76
CA PHE A 124 12.57 -9.36 -7.24
C PHE A 124 12.22 -8.58 -8.53
N LEU A 125 12.49 -7.27 -8.57
CA LEU A 125 12.27 -6.45 -9.76
C LEU A 125 13.10 -6.92 -10.96
N SER A 126 14.37 -7.28 -10.74
CA SER A 126 15.27 -7.72 -11.80
C SER A 126 14.78 -9.01 -12.48
N SER A 127 14.19 -9.92 -11.71
CA SER A 127 13.60 -11.17 -12.20
C SER A 127 12.22 -10.99 -12.85
N ASN A 128 11.54 -9.88 -12.60
CA ASN A 128 10.12 -9.68 -12.94
C ASN A 128 9.84 -8.38 -13.71
N GLN A 129 10.62 -8.11 -14.75
CA GLN A 129 10.62 -6.83 -15.47
C GLN A 129 9.30 -6.46 -16.18
N ARG A 130 8.43 -7.43 -16.45
CA ARG A 130 7.16 -7.23 -17.18
C ARG A 130 5.96 -6.96 -16.26
N ILE A 131 6.15 -6.99 -14.95
CA ILE A 131 5.06 -6.87 -13.99
C ILE A 131 4.60 -5.42 -13.89
N LYS A 132 3.27 -5.24 -13.94
CA LYS A 132 2.63 -3.95 -13.71
C LYS A 132 2.56 -3.69 -12.21
N LEU A 133 3.26 -2.64 -11.79
CA LEU A 133 3.18 -2.13 -10.42
C LEU A 133 1.99 -1.20 -10.26
N GLU A 134 1.43 -1.20 -9.07
CA GLU A 134 0.44 -0.23 -8.62
C GLU A 134 1.15 1.01 -8.08
N TRP A 135 0.49 2.17 -8.17
CA TRP A 135 1.05 3.45 -7.73
C TRP A 135 1.41 3.41 -6.23
N GLY A 136 0.60 2.76 -5.39
CA GLY A 136 0.83 2.62 -3.95
C GLY A 136 2.11 1.83 -3.66
N THR A 137 2.32 0.72 -4.36
CA THR A 137 3.57 -0.05 -4.28
C THR A 137 4.78 0.80 -4.64
N CYS A 138 4.70 1.60 -5.72
CA CYS A 138 5.79 2.50 -6.09
C CYS A 138 6.09 3.55 -5.02
N ILE A 139 5.07 4.12 -4.36
CA ILE A 139 5.24 5.04 -3.23
C ILE A 139 5.98 4.39 -2.07
N ASP A 140 5.59 3.19 -1.65
CA ASP A 140 6.23 2.51 -0.52
C ASP A 140 7.66 2.10 -0.86
N MET A 141 7.90 1.67 -2.10
CA MET A 141 9.25 1.44 -2.60
C MET A 141 10.10 2.72 -2.58
N ALA A 142 9.54 3.87 -2.98
CA ALA A 142 10.25 5.15 -2.94
C ALA A 142 10.67 5.52 -1.52
N LYS A 143 9.75 5.40 -0.55
CA LYS A 143 10.05 5.60 0.88
C LYS A 143 11.16 4.67 1.37
N ALA A 144 11.14 3.40 0.97
CA ALA A 144 12.17 2.43 1.35
C ALA A 144 13.54 2.82 0.78
N TYR A 145 13.61 3.18 -0.51
CA TYR A 145 14.84 3.65 -1.14
C TYR A 145 15.38 4.92 -0.48
N LEU A 146 14.52 5.89 -0.19
CA LEU A 146 14.89 7.12 0.49
C LEU A 146 15.52 6.83 1.86
N LYS A 147 14.89 5.95 2.66
CA LYS A 147 15.42 5.54 3.97
C LYS A 147 16.79 4.86 3.89
N SER A 148 17.08 4.17 2.79
CA SER A 148 18.41 3.59 2.53
C SER A 148 19.45 4.56 1.96
N GLY A 149 19.06 5.81 1.68
CA GLY A 149 19.91 6.82 1.03
C GLY A 149 20.01 6.69 -0.49
N ALA A 150 19.19 5.84 -1.12
CA ALA A 150 19.17 5.63 -2.56
C ALA A 150 18.22 6.64 -3.25
N THR A 151 18.53 7.94 -3.13
CA THR A 151 17.65 9.05 -3.55
C THR A 151 17.25 8.98 -5.02
N GLU A 152 18.18 8.69 -5.94
CA GLU A 152 17.88 8.57 -7.37
C GLU A 152 16.82 7.49 -7.66
N LYS A 153 16.89 6.36 -6.96
CA LYS A 153 15.92 5.27 -7.10
C LYS A 153 14.57 5.63 -6.50
N SER A 154 14.56 6.39 -5.39
CA SER A 154 13.34 6.96 -4.83
C SER A 154 12.63 7.85 -5.86
N LEU A 155 13.35 8.83 -6.43
CA LEU A 155 12.82 9.74 -7.45
C LEU A 155 12.30 9.00 -8.68
N ALA A 156 13.03 7.99 -9.15
CA ALA A 156 12.57 7.15 -10.26
C ALA A 156 11.23 6.44 -9.96
N MET A 157 11.01 6.00 -8.71
CA MET A 157 9.74 5.41 -8.29
C MET A 157 8.63 6.47 -8.15
N LEU A 158 8.94 7.70 -7.71
CA LEU A 158 7.97 8.78 -7.66
C LEU A 158 7.48 9.18 -9.06
N HIS A 159 8.40 9.39 -10.00
CA HIS A 159 8.02 9.67 -11.39
C HIS A 159 7.24 8.52 -12.01
N ARG A 160 7.60 7.26 -11.71
CA ARG A 160 6.81 6.10 -12.14
C ARG A 160 5.42 6.11 -11.53
N THR A 161 5.28 6.51 -10.27
CA THR A 161 3.97 6.64 -9.60
C THR A 161 3.10 7.63 -10.37
N GLU A 162 3.60 8.82 -10.71
CA GLU A 162 2.84 9.84 -11.46
C GLU A 162 2.22 9.29 -12.76
N LEU A 163 2.92 8.38 -13.46
CA LEU A 163 2.44 7.75 -14.69
C LEU A 163 1.37 6.68 -14.48
N LEU A 164 1.22 6.16 -13.25
CA LEU A 164 0.34 5.04 -12.91
C LEU A 164 -0.97 5.48 -12.24
N VAL A 165 -1.05 6.72 -11.77
CA VAL A 165 -2.21 7.22 -11.01
C VAL A 165 -3.44 7.31 -11.91
N ASP A 166 -4.48 6.57 -11.55
CA ASP A 166 -5.78 6.64 -12.20
C ASP A 166 -6.62 7.81 -11.69
N CYS A 167 -7.70 8.14 -12.43
CA CYS A 167 -8.54 9.29 -12.13
C CYS A 167 -9.16 9.28 -10.73
N ALA A 168 -9.49 8.11 -10.18
CA ALA A 168 -10.12 7.96 -8.87
C ALA A 168 -9.10 8.05 -7.73
N SER A 169 -7.87 7.61 -7.97
CA SER A 169 -6.77 7.65 -6.99
C SER A 169 -5.95 8.95 -6.99
N ARG A 170 -6.27 9.92 -7.87
CA ARG A 170 -5.48 11.15 -8.03
C ARG A 170 -5.20 11.91 -6.75
N LYS A 171 -6.23 12.16 -5.93
CA LYS A 171 -6.07 12.92 -4.68
C LYS A 171 -5.12 12.21 -3.69
N PRO A 172 -5.41 10.97 -3.25
CA PRO A 172 -4.53 10.28 -2.30
C PRO A 172 -3.13 10.02 -2.87
N ALA A 173 -3.00 9.81 -4.18
CA ALA A 173 -1.69 9.61 -4.80
C ALA A 173 -0.86 10.90 -4.82
N TYR A 174 -1.46 12.06 -5.13
CA TYR A 174 -0.75 13.34 -5.08
C TYR A 174 -0.40 13.76 -3.66
N GLU A 175 -1.29 13.50 -2.69
CA GLU A 175 -0.99 13.69 -1.25
C GLU A 175 0.24 12.86 -0.83
N ALA A 176 0.29 11.59 -1.24
CA ALA A 176 1.44 10.72 -0.99
C ALA A 176 2.72 11.20 -1.73
N LEU A 177 2.59 11.63 -3.00
CA LEU A 177 3.71 12.15 -3.78
C LEU A 177 4.30 13.41 -3.15
N MET A 178 3.47 14.36 -2.73
CA MET A 178 3.94 15.58 -2.04
C MET A 178 4.71 15.23 -0.77
N SER A 179 4.21 14.29 0.04
CA SER A 179 4.92 13.83 1.24
C SER A 179 6.31 13.30 0.89
N VAL A 180 6.43 12.38 -0.08
CA VAL A 180 7.74 11.76 -0.36
C VAL A 180 8.68 12.72 -1.10
N TYR A 181 8.19 13.57 -2.02
CA TYR A 181 9.01 14.63 -2.61
C TYR A 181 9.50 15.62 -1.54
N GLY A 182 8.66 15.93 -0.55
CA GLY A 182 9.03 16.72 0.62
C GLY A 182 10.14 16.08 1.46
N ASP A 183 10.05 14.77 1.69
CA ASP A 183 11.08 14.02 2.42
C ASP A 183 12.41 13.92 1.64
N VAL A 184 12.36 13.90 0.30
CA VAL A 184 13.56 13.93 -0.56
C VAL A 184 14.21 15.31 -0.57
N GLY A 185 13.42 16.38 -0.47
CA GLY A 185 13.88 17.77 -0.59
C GLY A 185 13.54 18.45 -1.92
N GLU A 186 12.75 17.82 -2.79
CA GLU A 186 12.41 18.35 -4.12
C GLU A 186 11.27 19.37 -4.06
N ARG A 187 11.62 20.59 -3.65
CA ARG A 187 10.68 21.70 -3.49
C ARG A 187 9.84 21.98 -4.74
N GLU A 188 10.47 21.99 -5.91
CA GLU A 188 9.79 22.32 -7.17
C GLU A 188 8.73 21.27 -7.54
N ASP A 189 9.03 19.99 -7.30
CA ASP A 189 8.07 18.90 -7.50
C ASP A 189 6.92 18.98 -6.51
N VAL A 190 7.16 19.32 -5.24
CA VAL A 190 6.08 19.53 -4.26
C VAL A 190 5.07 20.58 -4.75
N TYR A 191 5.54 21.73 -5.23
CA TYR A 191 4.64 22.76 -5.80
C TYR A 191 3.93 22.28 -7.06
N ARG A 192 4.66 21.60 -7.96
CA ARG A 192 4.09 21.08 -9.21
C ARG A 192 2.95 20.09 -8.92
N ILE A 193 3.16 19.14 -8.02
CA ILE A 193 2.16 18.16 -7.61
C ILE A 193 1.00 18.85 -6.87
N TRP A 194 1.27 19.85 -6.03
CA TRP A 194 0.24 20.64 -5.37
C TRP A 194 -0.71 21.32 -6.36
N GLU A 195 -0.18 21.95 -7.41
CA GLU A 195 -1.01 22.58 -8.44
C GLU A 195 -1.87 21.56 -9.19
N LEU A 196 -1.33 20.37 -9.47
CA LEU A 196 -2.10 19.27 -10.08
C LEU A 196 -3.20 18.77 -9.14
N HIS A 197 -2.93 18.68 -7.85
CA HIS A 197 -3.90 18.31 -6.82
C HIS A 197 -5.02 19.34 -6.69
N LYS A 198 -4.66 20.62 -6.60
CA LYS A 198 -5.59 21.75 -6.51
C LYS A 198 -6.55 21.79 -7.71
N ASN A 199 -6.04 21.54 -8.92
CA ASN A 199 -6.85 21.44 -10.14
C ASN A 199 -7.83 20.25 -10.14
N ALA A 200 -7.56 19.20 -9.37
CA ALA A 200 -8.48 18.07 -9.15
C ALA A 200 -9.50 18.34 -8.02
N GLY A 201 -9.47 19.53 -7.42
CA GLY A 201 -10.35 20.00 -6.36
C GLY A 201 -9.68 19.93 -4.99
N SER A 202 -9.51 21.10 -4.37
CA SER A 202 -8.87 21.27 -3.06
C SER A 202 -9.57 20.48 -1.94
N SER A 203 -8.78 19.99 -1.00
CA SER A 203 -9.21 19.28 0.21
C SER A 203 -8.32 19.74 1.38
N ASN A 204 -8.85 19.67 2.61
CA ASN A 204 -8.04 19.92 3.81
C ASN A 204 -6.83 18.98 3.90
N GLU A 205 -7.02 17.72 3.47
CA GLU A 205 -5.93 16.73 3.43
C GLU A 205 -4.80 17.16 2.50
N GLY A 206 -5.13 17.67 1.30
CA GLY A 206 -4.15 18.20 0.37
C GLY A 206 -3.37 19.39 0.95
N TYR A 207 -4.06 20.36 1.57
CA TYR A 207 -3.42 21.50 2.22
C TYR A 207 -2.48 21.07 3.36
N ARG A 208 -2.91 20.10 4.17
CA ARG A 208 -2.07 19.53 5.23
C ARG A 208 -0.83 18.85 4.65
N ALA A 209 -0.99 18.06 3.59
CA ALA A 209 0.11 17.34 2.94
C ALA A 209 1.16 18.29 2.37
N VAL A 210 0.76 19.33 1.63
CA VAL A 210 1.70 20.30 1.05
C VAL A 210 2.38 21.15 2.13
N ILE A 211 1.65 21.61 3.15
CA ILE A 211 2.24 22.39 4.26
C ILE A 211 3.26 21.55 5.02
N SER A 212 2.94 20.28 5.28
CA SER A 212 3.86 19.34 5.93
C SER A 212 5.12 19.12 5.08
N ALA A 213 4.97 18.91 3.78
CA ALA A 213 6.08 18.70 2.86
C ALA A 213 6.99 19.94 2.73
N LEU A 214 6.41 21.15 2.61
CA LEU A 214 7.19 22.38 2.58
C LEU A 214 7.92 22.63 3.92
N SER A 215 7.26 22.31 5.03
CA SER A 215 7.88 22.40 6.36
C SER A 215 9.06 21.44 6.52
N SER A 216 8.97 20.20 6.01
CA SER A 216 10.07 19.23 6.07
C SER A 216 11.27 19.66 5.21
N ILE A 217 11.02 20.34 4.09
CA ILE A 217 12.06 20.94 3.24
C ILE A 217 12.70 22.17 3.92
N GLY A 218 11.97 22.84 4.81
CA GLY A 218 12.36 24.11 5.42
C GLY A 218 11.85 25.36 4.69
N ASP A 219 10.98 25.20 3.69
CA ASP A 219 10.31 26.30 2.97
C ASP A 219 9.10 26.80 3.78
N MET A 220 9.37 27.42 4.94
CA MET A 220 8.32 27.96 5.80
C MET A 220 7.57 29.13 5.18
N GLU A 221 8.24 29.92 4.34
CA GLU A 221 7.60 31.05 3.64
C GLU A 221 6.57 30.53 2.64
N GLY A 222 6.92 29.48 1.89
CA GLY A 222 5.98 28.73 1.07
C GLY A 222 4.79 28.17 1.85
N ALA A 223 5.07 27.49 2.97
CA ALA A 223 4.04 26.92 3.83
C ALA A 223 3.06 27.97 4.37
N GLU A 224 3.54 29.17 4.74
CA GLU A 224 2.72 30.31 5.15
C GLU A 224 1.79 30.80 4.03
N VAL A 225 2.30 30.89 2.80
CA VAL A 225 1.50 31.30 1.64
C VAL A 225 0.35 30.32 1.40
N ILE A 226 0.65 29.02 1.42
CA ILE A 226 -0.37 27.98 1.24
C ILE A 226 -1.38 27.95 2.40
N TYR A 227 -0.93 28.19 3.64
CA TYR A 227 -1.82 28.33 4.79
C TYR A 227 -2.81 29.50 4.63
N ARG A 228 -2.33 30.67 4.18
CA ARG A 228 -3.21 31.83 3.93
C ARG A 228 -4.21 31.55 2.81
N GLU A 229 -3.78 30.83 1.77
CA GLU A 229 -4.69 30.39 0.70
C GLU A 229 -5.83 29.53 1.27
N TRP A 230 -5.50 28.58 2.16
CA TRP A 230 -6.48 27.73 2.82
C TRP A 230 -7.45 28.53 3.72
N GLU A 231 -6.94 29.45 4.53
CA GLU A 231 -7.74 30.29 5.45
C GLU A 231 -8.78 31.13 4.69
N LEU A 232 -8.44 31.58 3.49
CA LEU A 232 -9.35 32.31 2.60
C LEU A 232 -10.22 31.39 1.72
N GLY A 233 -9.87 30.11 1.61
CA GLY A 233 -10.38 29.15 0.62
C GLY A 233 -11.77 28.57 0.89
N GLY A 234 -12.45 28.99 1.96
CA GLY A 234 -13.85 28.62 2.25
C GLY A 234 -14.08 27.12 2.55
N LEU A 235 -13.01 26.34 2.73
CA LEU A 235 -13.11 24.95 3.20
C LEU A 235 -13.53 24.90 4.67
N PRO A 236 -14.16 23.80 5.13
CA PRO A 236 -14.45 23.61 6.55
C PRO A 236 -13.19 23.72 7.39
N PHE A 237 -13.26 24.47 8.49
CA PHE A 237 -12.11 24.64 9.38
C PHE A 237 -11.62 23.28 9.91
N ASP A 238 -10.31 23.09 9.86
CA ASP A 238 -9.61 21.89 10.32
C ASP A 238 -8.39 22.33 11.12
N ALA A 239 -8.44 22.08 12.43
CA ALA A 239 -7.38 22.49 13.36
C ALA A 239 -6.05 21.77 13.11
N SER A 240 -6.03 20.66 12.35
CA SER A 240 -4.78 19.96 12.04
C SER A 240 -3.87 20.78 11.13
N ILE A 241 -4.42 21.63 10.26
CA ILE A 241 -3.67 22.46 9.31
C ILE A 241 -2.80 23.53 10.03
N PRO A 242 -3.36 24.42 10.88
CA PRO A 242 -2.53 25.36 11.64
C PRO A 242 -1.56 24.62 12.58
N ASN A 243 -1.96 23.49 13.16
CA ASN A 243 -1.07 22.69 14.00
C ASN A 243 0.13 22.13 13.24
N THR A 244 -0.04 21.71 11.98
CA THR A 244 1.06 21.26 11.11
C THR A 244 2.04 22.41 10.85
N LEU A 245 1.56 23.61 10.54
CA LEU A 245 2.42 24.78 10.32
C LEU A 245 3.20 25.15 11.59
N ILE A 246 2.52 25.18 12.75
CA ILE A 246 3.13 25.43 14.05
C ILE A 246 4.22 24.39 14.36
N SER A 247 3.94 23.11 14.10
CA SER A 247 4.90 22.02 14.28
C SER A 247 6.14 22.19 13.40
N GLY A 248 5.95 22.66 12.16
CA GLY A 248 7.06 23.01 11.25
C GLY A 248 7.98 24.08 11.83
N TYR A 249 7.44 25.18 12.37
CA TYR A 249 8.26 26.22 13.01
C TYR A 249 9.02 25.72 14.23
N HIS A 250 8.40 24.90 15.07
CA HIS A 250 9.07 24.32 16.23
C HIS A 250 10.23 23.41 15.80
N ALA A 251 10.03 22.57 14.78
CA ALA A 251 11.08 21.69 14.27
C ALA A 251 12.32 22.45 13.76
N LEU A 252 12.12 23.66 13.22
CA LEU A 252 13.20 24.52 12.70
C LEU A 252 13.73 25.54 13.72
N GLY A 253 13.23 25.54 14.96
CA GLY A 253 13.62 26.50 16.00
C GLY A 253 13.20 27.94 15.73
N MET A 254 12.19 28.16 14.89
CA MET A 254 11.73 29.47 14.42
C MET A 254 10.59 30.07 15.28
N GLU A 255 10.63 29.85 16.59
CA GLU A 255 9.52 30.19 17.52
C GLU A 255 9.18 31.69 17.59
N ARG A 256 10.09 32.56 17.14
CA ARG A 256 9.86 34.01 17.11
C ARG A 256 8.76 34.42 16.12
N ARG A 257 8.51 33.62 15.08
CA ARG A 257 7.47 33.90 14.07
C ARG A 257 6.06 33.48 14.53
N LEU A 258 5.94 32.68 15.59
CA LEU A 258 4.64 32.25 16.15
C LEU A 258 3.93 33.33 16.99
N ARG A 259 4.60 34.45 17.27
CA ARG A 259 4.13 35.48 18.22
C ARG A 259 3.63 36.77 17.55
N ASN A 260 3.64 36.83 16.22
CA ASN A 260 3.23 37.99 15.41
C ASN A 260 2.14 37.57 14.43
#